data_AF-A0A935KJQ1-F1
#
_entry.id   AF-A0A935KJQ1-F1
#
_cell.length_a   1.000
_cell.length_b   1.000
_cell.length_c   1.000
_cell.angle_alpha   90.00
_cell.angle_beta   90.00
_cell.angle_gamma   90.00
#
_symmetry.space_group_name_H-M   'P 1'
#
loop_
_entity.id
_entity.type
_entity.pdbx_description
1 polymer ?
#
loop_
_entity_poly.entity_id
_entity_poly.type
_entity_poly.pdbx_seq_one_letter_code
_entity_poly.pdbx_strand_id
1 'polypeptide(L)'
;MDDITSIQYQLAEPGYMGSISIFDMAGRPVKYLARNVLLGISGSWNWDGLSETGKKLPAGNYVVLAELFNVKGHVERIKKLIVLAGR
;
A
#
# COMPACT_ATOMS: atom_id res chain seq x y z
N MET A 1 -21.74 -0.28 -4.85
CA MET A 1 -20.85 -0.86 -3.83
C MET A 1 -19.47 -0.86 -4.46
N ASP A 2 -18.59 0.08 -4.14
CA ASP A 2 -17.28 0.14 -4.78
C ASP A 2 -16.34 -0.86 -4.10
N ASP A 3 -15.62 -1.66 -4.90
CA ASP A 3 -14.67 -2.64 -4.38
C ASP A 3 -13.38 -1.91 -3.95
N ILE A 4 -13.38 -1.39 -2.73
CA ILE A 4 -12.24 -0.67 -2.14
C ILE A 4 -11.40 -1.65 -1.32
N THR A 5 -10.11 -1.70 -1.60
CA THR A 5 -9.13 -2.39 -0.74
C THR A 5 -8.66 -1.43 0.35
N SER A 6 -8.92 -1.77 1.62
CA SER A 6 -8.42 -1.01 2.77
C SER A 6 -7.18 -1.67 3.37
N ILE A 7 -6.10 -0.90 3.53
CA ILE A 7 -4.83 -1.30 4.12
C ILE A 7 -4.72 -0.59 5.45
N GLN A 8 -4.79 -1.34 6.54
CA GLN A 8 -4.74 -0.82 7.91
C GLN A 8 -3.44 -1.22 8.58
N TYR A 9 -2.98 -0.38 9.50
CA TYR A 9 -1.77 -0.64 10.26
C TYR A 9 -1.89 -0.18 11.71
N GLN A 10 -1.12 -0.84 12.57
CA GLN A 10 -0.95 -0.54 13.99
C GLN A 10 0.53 -0.74 14.32
N LEU A 11 1.20 0.31 14.79
CA LEU A 11 2.60 0.30 15.17
C LEU A 11 2.73 0.20 16.69
N ALA A 12 3.86 -0.36 17.15
CA ALA A 12 4.20 -0.44 18.56
C ALA A 12 4.70 0.91 19.11
N GLU A 13 5.34 1.73 18.28
CA GLU A 13 5.89 3.05 18.66
C GLU A 13 5.73 4.06 17.51
N PRO A 14 5.63 5.37 17.81
CA PRO A 14 5.61 6.42 16.78
C PRO A 14 7.01 6.63 16.17
N GLY A 15 7.07 7.46 15.12
CA GLY A 15 8.34 7.87 14.50
C GLY A 15 8.81 6.98 13.35
N TYR A 16 7.93 6.10 12.85
CA TYR A 16 8.15 5.42 11.58
C TYR A 16 7.76 6.31 10.41
N MET A 17 8.59 6.27 9.37
CA MET A 17 8.29 6.72 8.03
C MET A 17 7.81 5.52 7.22
N GLY A 18 6.77 5.71 6.41
CA GLY A 18 6.15 4.64 5.63
C GLY A 18 6.02 4.98 4.15
N SER A 19 6.24 3.96 3.32
CA SER A 19 5.92 3.96 1.89
C SER A 19 5.04 2.76 1.59
N ILE A 20 3.91 2.99 0.90
CA ILE A 20 2.97 1.94 0.52
C ILE A 20 2.71 2.04 -0.98
N SER A 21 3.08 0.97 -1.66
CA SER A 21 3.07 0.89 -3.11
C SER A 21 2.33 -0.37 -3.55
N ILE A 22 1.65 -0.26 -4.67
CA ILE A 22 0.94 -1.37 -5.30
C ILE A 22 1.65 -1.71 -6.59
N PHE A 23 1.88 -3.00 -6.79
CA PHE A 23 2.57 -3.56 -7.95
C PHE A 23 1.66 -4.55 -8.67
N ASP A 24 1.80 -4.60 -10.00
CA ASP A 24 1.27 -5.71 -10.77
C ASP A 24 2.13 -6.98 -10.60
N MET A 25 1.67 -8.11 -11.15
CA MET A 25 2.39 -9.38 -11.06
C MET A 25 3.73 -9.41 -11.81
N ALA A 26 4.00 -8.42 -12.69
CA ALA A 26 5.31 -8.25 -13.32
C ALA A 26 6.27 -7.44 -12.44
N GLY A 27 5.85 -6.99 -11.26
CA GLY A 27 6.63 -6.18 -10.33
C GLY A 27 6.72 -4.70 -10.72
N ARG A 28 5.84 -4.21 -11.61
CA ARG A 28 5.79 -2.79 -11.99
C ARG A 28 4.91 -2.02 -11.00
N PRO A 29 5.35 -0.87 -10.48
CA PRO A 29 4.52 -0.05 -9.60
C PRO A 29 3.36 0.55 -10.41
N VAL A 30 2.15 0.36 -9.93
CA VAL A 30 0.92 0.87 -10.56
C VAL A 30 0.28 2.02 -9.77
N LYS A 31 0.51 2.08 -8.45
CA LYS A 31 -0.02 3.11 -7.56
C LYS A 31 0.89 3.29 -6.35
N TYR A 32 1.06 4.54 -5.90
CA TYR A 32 1.63 4.85 -4.60
C TYR A 32 0.54 5.44 -3.69
N LEU A 33 0.24 4.77 -2.58
CA LEU A 33 -0.72 5.27 -1.59
C LEU A 33 -0.06 6.18 -0.56
N ALA A 34 1.24 5.96 -0.31
CA ALA A 34 2.07 6.77 0.56
C ALA A 34 3.52 6.72 0.08
N ARG A 35 4.25 7.84 0.20
CA ARG A 35 5.68 7.92 -0.15
C ARG A 35 6.43 8.66 0.95
N ASN A 36 7.18 7.92 1.76
CA ASN A 36 8.00 8.42 2.86
C ASN A 36 7.25 9.43 3.74
N VAL A 37 6.08 9.03 4.22
CA VAL A 37 5.25 9.87 5.10
C VAL A 37 5.44 9.45 6.55
N LEU A 38 5.44 10.42 7.47
CA LEU A 38 5.45 10.13 8.90
C LEU A 38 4.14 9.42 9.26
N LEU A 39 4.26 8.25 9.88
CA LEU A 39 3.11 7.45 10.30
C LEU A 39 2.67 7.82 11.71
N GLY A 40 1.35 7.82 11.91
CA GLY A 40 0.78 7.76 13.24
C GLY A 40 0.99 6.37 13.86
N ILE A 41 0.52 6.18 15.09
CA ILE A 41 0.53 4.85 15.73
C ILE A 41 -0.42 3.89 15.02
N SER A 42 -1.48 4.40 14.39
CA SER A 42 -2.43 3.63 13.60
C SER A 42 -2.95 4.45 12.44
N GLY A 43 -3.46 3.79 11.41
CA GLY A 43 -4.13 4.46 10.31
C GLY A 43 -4.55 3.50 9.21
N SER A 44 -5.00 4.07 8.10
CA SER A 44 -5.40 3.30 6.93
C SER A 44 -5.18 4.06 5.63
N TRP A 45 -5.03 3.30 4.55
CA TRP A 45 -5.08 3.79 3.17
C TRP A 45 -6.05 2.93 2.38
N ASN A 46 -6.70 3.56 1.40
CA ASN A 46 -7.64 2.89 0.54
C ASN A 46 -7.13 2.90 -0.89
N TRP A 47 -7.37 1.79 -1.59
CA TRP A 47 -7.14 1.67 -3.02
C TRP A 47 -8.41 1.26 -3.72
N ASP A 48 -8.74 1.97 -4.78
CA ASP A 48 -9.96 1.89 -5.58
C ASP A 48 -9.76 1.11 -6.90
N GLY A 49 -8.60 0.48 -7.08
CA GLY A 49 -8.25 -0.20 -8.33
C GLY A 49 -7.81 0.73 -9.45
N LEU A 50 -7.56 2.01 -9.17
CA LEU A 50 -7.01 2.95 -10.14
C LEU A 50 -5.49 3.01 -10.08
N SER A 51 -4.87 3.23 -11.24
CA SER A 51 -3.44 3.53 -11.35
C SER A 51 -3.11 4.93 -10.83
N GLU A 52 -1.82 5.26 -10.79
CA GLU A 52 -1.33 6.60 -10.44
C GLU A 52 -1.96 7.70 -11.31
N THR A 53 -2.22 7.39 -12.59
CA THR A 53 -2.86 8.31 -13.55
C THR A 53 -4.39 8.33 -13.50
N GLY A 54 -5.01 7.61 -12.56
CA GLY A 54 -6.47 7.52 -12.43
C GLY A 54 -7.14 6.55 -13.43
N LYS A 55 -6.37 5.82 -14.24
CA LYS A 55 -6.92 4.78 -15.13
C LYS A 55 -7.28 3.53 -14.35
N LYS A 56 -8.45 2.95 -14.65
CA LYS A 56 -8.89 1.65 -14.12
C LYS A 56 -7.92 0.55 -14.53
N LEU A 57 -7.48 -0.24 -13.56
CA LEU A 57 -6.61 -1.38 -13.78
C LEU A 57 -7.42 -2.66 -14.05
N PRO A 58 -6.86 -3.63 -14.79
CA PRO A 58 -7.54 -4.89 -15.06
C PRO A 58 -7.72 -5.71 -13.79
N ALA A 59 -8.78 -6.51 -13.76
CA ALA A 59 -9.00 -7.49 -12.70
C ALA A 59 -7.81 -8.47 -12.61
N GLY A 60 -7.49 -8.89 -11.39
CA GLY A 60 -6.41 -9.85 -11.15
C GLY A 60 -5.65 -9.60 -9.86
N ASN A 61 -4.52 -10.30 -9.72
CA ASN A 61 -3.68 -10.22 -8.54
C ASN A 61 -2.76 -8.99 -8.60
N TYR A 62 -2.61 -8.35 -7.44
CA TYR A 62 -1.67 -7.25 -7.21
C TYR A 62 -0.94 -7.48 -5.90
N VAL A 63 0.19 -6.81 -5.72
CA VAL A 63 0.97 -6.86 -4.50
C VAL A 63 1.00 -5.50 -3.85
N VAL A 64 0.54 -5.42 -2.61
CA VAL A 64 0.82 -4.29 -1.72
C VAL A 64 2.17 -4.53 -1.07
N LEU A 65 3.07 -3.58 -1.21
CA LEU A 65 4.33 -3.51 -0.47
C LEU A 65 4.26 -2.31 0.47
N ALA A 66 4.35 -2.57 1.77
CA ALA A 66 4.58 -1.57 2.78
C ALA A 66 6.03 -1.65 3.26
N GLU A 67 6.75 -0.54 3.16
CA GLU A 67 8.11 -0.38 3.69
C GLU A 67 8.08 0.67 4.79
N LEU A 68 8.41 0.26 6.01
CA LEU A 68 8.41 1.09 7.19
C LEU A 68 9.83 1.19 7.71
N PHE A 69 10.27 2.40 8.07
CA PHE A 69 11.57 2.58 8.70
C PHE A 69 11.54 3.69 9.74
N ASN A 70 12.37 3.59 10.77
CA ASN A 70 12.52 4.66 11.77
C ASN A 70 13.96 5.18 11.82
N VAL A 71 14.16 6.28 12.55
CA VAL A 71 15.49 6.90 12.72
C VAL A 71 16.47 6.05 13.54
N LYS A 72 15.98 5.00 14.21
CA LYS A 72 16.81 4.02 14.95
C LYS A 72 17.35 2.92 14.03
N GLY A 73 17.02 2.95 12.73
CA GLY A 73 17.46 1.97 11.75
C GLY A 73 16.60 0.70 11.70
N HIS A 74 15.47 0.64 12.40
CA HIS A 74 14.52 -0.45 12.22
C HIS A 74 13.88 -0.31 10.84
N VAL A 75 13.84 -1.42 10.09
CA VAL A 75 13.20 -1.49 8.78
C VAL A 75 12.30 -2.71 8.74
N GLU A 76 11.05 -2.50 8.39
CA GLU A 76 10.07 -3.57 8.19
C GLU A 76 9.56 -3.52 6.74
N ARG A 77 9.47 -4.69 6.09
CA ARG A 77 8.93 -4.81 4.74
C ARG A 77 7.86 -5.88 4.73
N ILE A 78 6.64 -5.47 4.41
CA ILE A 78 5.47 -6.34 4.38
C ILE A 78 4.97 -6.41 2.94
N LYS A 79 4.82 -7.63 2.42
CA LYS A 79 4.20 -7.90 1.12
C LYS A 79 2.90 -8.66 1.32
N LYS A 80 1.82 -8.18 0.70
CA LYS A 80 0.52 -8.85 0.70
C LYS A 80 -0.02 -8.93 -0.72
N LEU A 81 -0.44 -10.13 -1.11
CA LEU A 81 -1.16 -10.33 -2.36
C LEU A 81 -2.63 -9.97 -2.13
N ILE A 82 -3.19 -9.17 -3.04
CA ILE A 82 -4.59 -8.77 -3.05
C ILE A 82 -5.19 -9.06 -4.42
N VAL A 83 -6.51 -9.20 -4.48
CA VAL A 83 -7.24 -9.46 -5.72
C VAL A 83 -8.10 -8.24 -6.03
N LEU A 84 -7.90 -7.63 -7.19
CA LEU A 84 -8.83 -6.65 -7.74
C LEU A 84 -9.93 -7.43 -8.48
N ALA A 85 -11.14 -7.39 -7.94
CA ALA A 85 -12.29 -8.01 -8.58
C ALA A 85 -12.65 -7.29 -9.88
N GLY A 86 -12.88 -8.06 -10.93
CA GLY A 86 -13.47 -7.55 -12.17
C GLY A 86 -14.98 -7.43 -11.99
N ARG A 87 -15.52 -6.26 -12.33
CA ARG A 87 -16.93 -6.12 -12.66
C ARG A 87 -17.12 -6.19 -14.15
#